data_AF-A0A316E1Y0-F1
#
_entry.id   AF-A0A316E1Y0-F1
#
_cell.length_a   1.000
_cell.length_b   1.000
_cell.length_c   1.000
_cell.angle_alpha   90.00
_cell.angle_beta   90.00
_cell.angle_gamma   90.00
#
_symmetry.space_group_name_H-M   'P 1'
#
loop_
_entity.id
_entity.type
_entity.pdbx_description
1 polymer ?
#
loop_
_entity_poly.entity_id
_entity_poly.type
_entity_poly.pdbx_seq_one_letter_code
_entity_poly.pdbx_strand_id
1 'polypeptide(L)'
;MENEQKEIGKYIKAKKRVDQIKDFYFHLIKFAMITILILLFKGLVLKIFIEKGVEDENILQWMEWNMLLIPIIWGLVLVVIGLRLFVFKANILKIWEEEQIKKYLEND
;
A
#
# COMPACT_ATOMS: atom_id res chain seq x y z
N MET A 1 34.20 4.30 -21.13
CA MET A 1 33.27 5.40 -20.84
C MET A 1 31.82 5.04 -21.14
N GLU A 2 31.43 4.74 -22.38
CA GLU A 2 30.02 4.44 -22.73
C GLU A 2 29.46 3.16 -22.06
N ASN A 3 30.21 2.07 -22.05
CA ASN A 3 29.83 0.83 -21.35
C ASN A 3 29.69 1.04 -19.83
N GLU A 4 30.54 1.89 -19.26
CA GLU A 4 30.56 2.19 -17.83
C GLU A 4 29.32 3.00 -17.42
N GLN A 5 28.93 4.00 -18.24
CA GLN A 5 27.67 4.74 -18.05
C GLN A 5 26.44 3.83 -18.19
N LYS A 6 26.47 2.86 -19.11
CA LYS A 6 25.38 1.89 -19.32
C LYS A 6 25.21 0.97 -18.11
N GLU A 7 26.30 0.50 -17.52
CA GLU A 7 26.30 -0.32 -16.30
C GLU A 7 25.82 0.47 -15.07
N ILE A 8 26.28 1.72 -14.90
CA ILE A 8 25.78 2.62 -13.85
C ILE A 8 24.27 2.85 -13.98
N GLY A 9 23.76 3.08 -15.20
CA GLY A 9 22.33 3.27 -15.45
C GLY A 9 21.49 2.04 -15.11
N LYS A 10 21.99 0.83 -15.38
CA LYS A 10 21.33 -0.43 -14.97
C LYS A 10 21.33 -0.58 -13.44
N TYR A 11 22.46 -0.29 -12.79
CA TYR A 11 22.59 -0.35 -11.35
C TYR A 11 21.61 0.60 -10.64
N ILE A 12 21.51 1.85 -11.08
CA ILE A 12 20.59 2.84 -10.49
C ILE A 12 19.13 2.37 -10.61
N LYS A 13 18.73 1.83 -11.77
CA LYS A 13 17.38 1.28 -11.97
C LYS A 13 17.10 0.09 -11.06
N ALA A 14 18.07 -0.82 -10.91
CA ALA A 14 17.95 -1.96 -10.00
C ALA A 14 17.84 -1.50 -8.54
N LYS A 15 18.67 -0.55 -8.12
CA LYS A 15 18.64 0.03 -6.77
C LYS A 15 17.29 0.68 -6.45
N LYS A 16 16.79 1.54 -7.34
CA LYS A 16 15.46 2.18 -7.18
C LYS A 16 14.35 1.16 -6.98
N ARG A 17 14.40 0.05 -7.72
CA ARG A 17 13.42 -1.03 -7.59
C ARG A 17 13.52 -1.74 -6.23
N VAL A 18 14.74 -2.02 -5.76
CA VAL A 18 14.95 -2.62 -4.43
C VAL A 18 14.42 -1.71 -3.34
N ASP A 19 14.68 -0.40 -3.43
CA ASP A 19 14.22 0.58 -2.44
C ASP A 19 12.68 0.64 -2.41
N GLN A 20 12.01 0.67 -3.57
CA GLN A 20 10.54 0.62 -3.66
C GLN A 20 9.94 -0.66 -3.03
N ILE A 21 10.60 -1.81 -3.22
CA ILE A 21 10.15 -3.07 -2.63
C ILE A 21 10.33 -3.04 -1.11
N LYS A 22 11.47 -2.55 -0.61
CA LYS A 22 11.72 -2.39 0.82
C LYS A 22 10.68 -1.49 1.49
N ASP A 23 10.39 -0.34 0.87
CA ASP A 23 9.37 0.58 1.36
C ASP A 23 8.00 -0.09 1.41
N PHE A 24 7.62 -0.86 0.39
CA PHE A 24 6.38 -1.62 0.40
C PHE A 24 6.31 -2.62 1.55
N TYR A 25 7.38 -3.39 1.80
CA TYR A 25 7.42 -4.31 2.94
C TYR A 25 7.27 -3.59 4.28
N PHE A 26 7.86 -2.41 4.43
CA PHE A 26 7.68 -1.63 5.65
C PHE A 26 6.21 -1.22 5.87
N HIS A 27 5.51 -0.81 4.81
CA HIS A 27 4.08 -0.52 4.88
C HIS A 27 3.25 -1.77 5.18
N LEU A 28 3.56 -2.89 4.53
CA LEU A 28 2.87 -4.16 4.75
C LEU A 28 3.03 -4.66 6.19
N ILE A 29 4.24 -4.60 6.76
CA ILE A 29 4.52 -5.01 8.14
C ILE A 29 3.76 -4.13 9.13
N LYS A 30 3.83 -2.80 8.98
CA LYS A 30 3.08 -1.86 9.83
C LYS A 30 1.58 -2.14 9.77
N PHE A 31 1.05 -2.33 8.57
CA PHE A 31 -0.37 -2.65 8.37
C PHE A 31 -0.75 -3.97 9.04
N ALA A 32 0.03 -5.04 8.85
CA ALA A 32 -0.22 -6.34 9.47
C ALA A 32 -0.17 -6.25 11.00
N MET A 33 0.83 -5.56 11.55
CA MET A 33 0.99 -5.36 13.00
C MET A 33 -0.22 -4.62 13.60
N ILE A 34 -0.65 -3.51 12.99
CA ILE A 34 -1.81 -2.74 13.46
C ILE A 34 -3.09 -3.56 13.32
N THR A 35 -3.26 -4.28 12.21
CA THR A 35 -4.45 -5.11 11.97
C THR A 35 -4.56 -6.21 13.01
N ILE A 36 -3.47 -6.91 13.30
CA ILE A 36 -3.42 -7.94 14.35
C ILE A 36 -3.76 -7.32 15.71
N LEU A 37 -3.22 -6.13 16.02
CA LEU A 37 -3.52 -5.43 17.26
C LEU A 37 -5.02 -5.11 17.37
N ILE A 38 -5.64 -4.57 16.31
CA ILE A 38 -7.08 -4.30 16.30
C ILE A 38 -7.87 -5.58 16.53
N LEU A 39 -7.54 -6.68 15.84
CA LEU A 39 -8.25 -7.96 15.98
C LEU A 39 -8.12 -8.56 17.38
N LEU A 40 -6.94 -8.48 18.00
CA LEU A 40 -6.70 -8.98 19.35
C LEU A 40 -7.40 -8.13 20.42
N PHE A 41 -7.35 -6.80 20.28
CA PHE A 41 -7.82 -5.88 21.30
C PHE A 41 -9.26 -5.39 21.08
N LYS A 42 -9.93 -5.71 19.96
CA LYS A 42 -11.30 -5.21 19.69
C LYS A 42 -12.28 -5.45 20.84
N GLY A 43 -12.23 -6.62 21.47
CA GLY A 43 -13.13 -6.97 22.57
C GLY A 43 -12.85 -6.17 23.84
N LEU A 44 -11.57 -5.87 24.12
CA LEU A 44 -11.18 -5.00 25.23
C LEU A 44 -11.64 -3.56 24.96
N VAL A 45 -11.45 -3.07 23.74
CA VAL A 45 -11.87 -1.72 23.34
C VAL A 45 -13.38 -1.58 23.50
N LEU A 46 -14.17 -2.52 22.96
CA LEU A 46 -15.64 -2.51 23.10
C LEU A 46 -16.08 -2.51 24.57
N LYS A 47 -15.46 -3.34 25.42
CA LYS A 47 -15.76 -3.35 26.86
C LYS A 47 -15.51 -2.01 27.53
N ILE A 48 -14.39 -1.35 27.24
CA ILE A 48 -14.08 -0.01 27.78
C ILE A 48 -15.14 1.02 27.37
N PHE A 49 -15.66 0.94 26.14
CA PHE A 49 -16.73 1.85 25.70
C PHE A 49 -18.06 1.58 26.41
N ILE A 50 -18.41 0.31 26.63
CA ILE A 50 -19.59 -0.08 27.41
C ILE A 50 -19.46 0.43 28.86
N GLU A 51 -18.31 0.21 29.50
CA GLU A 51 -18.03 0.69 30.87
C GLU A 51 -18.08 2.22 31.00
N LYS A 52 -17.83 2.95 29.90
CA LYS A 52 -17.94 4.42 29.84
C LYS A 52 -19.36 4.93 29.56
N GLY A 53 -20.36 4.05 29.50
CA GLY A 53 -21.77 4.41 29.34
C GLY A 53 -22.28 4.40 27.90
N VAL A 54 -21.57 3.76 26.96
CA VAL A 54 -22.13 3.49 25.62
C VAL A 54 -23.00 2.25 25.70
N GLU A 55 -24.31 2.45 25.81
CA GLU A 55 -25.30 1.37 25.93
C GLU A 55 -26.07 1.08 24.62
N ASP A 56 -25.95 1.95 23.62
CA ASP A 56 -26.62 1.75 22.32
C ASP A 56 -25.95 0.62 21.54
N GLU A 57 -26.66 -0.51 21.41
CA GLU A 57 -26.22 -1.69 20.67
C GLU A 57 -25.89 -1.38 19.21
N ASN A 58 -26.58 -0.42 18.57
CA ASN A 58 -26.31 -0.06 17.18
C ASN A 58 -24.94 0.61 17.03
N ILE A 59 -24.57 1.46 18.01
CA ILE A 59 -23.27 2.14 18.02
C ILE A 59 -22.15 1.13 18.23
N LEU A 60 -22.32 0.20 19.18
CA LEU A 60 -21.33 -0.84 19.47
C LEU A 60 -21.12 -1.77 18.26
N GLN A 61 -22.22 -2.19 17.63
CA GLN A 61 -22.17 -3.04 16.43
C GLN A 61 -21.54 -2.30 15.26
N TRP A 62 -21.89 -1.03 15.03
CA TRP A 62 -21.25 -0.20 14.02
C TRP A 62 -19.74 -0.08 14.25
N MET A 63 -19.31 0.14 15.49
CA MET A 63 -17.89 0.20 15.85
C MET A 63 -17.17 -1.12 15.55
N GLU A 64 -17.76 -2.26 15.95
CA GLU A 64 -17.17 -3.57 15.70
C GLU A 64 -17.01 -3.84 14.20
N TRP A 65 -18.04 -3.53 13.39
CA TRP A 65 -17.96 -3.65 11.94
C TRP A 65 -16.87 -2.76 11.33
N ASN A 66 -16.76 -1.51 11.78
CA ASN A 66 -15.73 -0.59 11.28
C ASN A 66 -14.31 -1.05 11.64
N MET A 67 -14.10 -1.62 12.83
CA MET A 67 -12.82 -2.21 13.23
C MET A 67 -12.36 -3.33 12.28
N LEU A 68 -13.29 -4.00 11.58
CA LEU A 68 -12.98 -5.02 10.58
C LEU A 68 -12.91 -4.45 9.15
N LEU A 69 -13.89 -3.62 8.78
CA LEU A 69 -14.00 -3.08 7.42
C LEU A 69 -12.83 -2.17 7.05
N ILE A 70 -12.36 -1.34 8.00
CA ILE A 70 -11.27 -0.41 7.75
C ILE A 70 -9.98 -1.17 7.37
N PRO A 71 -9.49 -2.15 8.17
CA PRO A 71 -8.35 -2.98 7.74
C PRO A 71 -8.58 -3.70 6.43
N ILE A 72 -9.79 -4.21 6.16
CA ILE A 72 -10.09 -4.91 4.90
C ILE A 72 -9.90 -3.98 3.69
N ILE A 73 -10.45 -2.77 3.73
CA ILE A 73 -10.34 -1.79 2.64
C ILE A 73 -8.86 -1.39 2.44
N TRP A 74 -8.14 -1.12 3.51
CA TRP A 74 -6.71 -0.80 3.43
C TRP A 74 -5.87 -1.98 2.92
N GLY A 75 -6.26 -3.21 3.28
CA GLY A 75 -5.69 -4.44 2.75
C GLY A 75 -5.85 -4.52 1.22
N LEU A 76 -7.03 -4.20 0.70
CA LEU A 76 -7.28 -4.14 -0.75
C LEU A 76 -6.41 -3.08 -1.44
N VAL A 77 -6.27 -1.89 -0.84
CA VAL A 77 -5.38 -0.84 -1.36
C VAL A 77 -3.93 -1.33 -1.42
N LEU A 78 -3.45 -2.01 -0.37
CA LEU A 78 -2.10 -2.59 -0.35
C LEU A 78 -1.92 -3.69 -1.41
N VAL A 79 -2.95 -4.51 -1.65
CA VAL A 79 -2.91 -5.51 -2.72
C VAL A 79 -2.74 -4.84 -4.08
N VAL A 80 -3.48 -3.77 -4.37
CA VAL A 80 -3.34 -3.02 -5.63
C VAL A 80 -1.94 -2.42 -5.77
N ILE A 81 -1.39 -1.83 -4.70
CA ILE A 81 -0.03 -1.29 -4.70
C ILE A 81 1.02 -2.40 -4.91
N GLY A 82 0.83 -3.55 -4.26
CA GLY A 82 1.69 -4.73 -4.43
C GLY A 82 1.65 -5.26 -5.86
N LEU A 83 0.45 -5.43 -6.44
CA LEU A 83 0.30 -5.82 -7.85
C LEU A 83 1.01 -4.83 -8.79
N ARG A 84 0.89 -3.53 -8.54
CA ARG A 84 1.63 -2.49 -9.27
C ARG A 84 3.15 -2.67 -9.17
N LEU A 85 3.69 -3.00 -8.01
CA LEU A 85 5.14 -3.13 -7.81
C LEU A 85 5.72 -4.44 -8.35
N PHE A 86 4.97 -5.55 -8.27
CA PHE A 86 5.46 -6.88 -8.60
C PHE A 86 5.01 -7.39 -9.97
N VAL A 87 3.75 -7.15 -10.37
CA VAL A 87 3.15 -7.68 -11.59
C VAL A 87 3.36 -6.74 -12.77
N PHE A 88 3.10 -5.44 -12.58
CA PHE A 88 3.42 -4.44 -13.58
C PHE A 88 4.92 -4.17 -13.57
N LYS A 89 5.70 -5.06 -14.21
CA LYS A 89 7.09 -4.76 -14.57
C LYS A 89 7.12 -3.36 -15.19
N ALA A 90 8.10 -2.57 -14.80
CA ALA A 90 8.33 -1.20 -15.27
C ALA A 90 8.16 -0.99 -16.78
N ASN A 91 8.22 -2.03 -17.62
CA ASN A 91 7.92 -1.99 -19.05
C ASN A 91 6.54 -1.43 -19.41
N ILE A 92 5.44 -1.83 -18.76
CA ILE A 92 4.10 -1.35 -19.17
C ILE A 92 3.96 0.15 -18.85
N LEU A 93 4.43 0.54 -17.66
CA LEU A 93 4.45 1.94 -17.24
C LEU A 93 5.39 2.78 -18.11
N LYS A 94 6.54 2.22 -18.51
CA LYS A 94 7.53 2.86 -19.38
C LYS A 94 7.05 2.99 -20.82
N ILE A 95 6.28 2.01 -21.33
CA ILE A 95 5.61 2.11 -22.64
C ILE A 95 4.56 3.23 -22.60
N TRP A 96 3.73 3.26 -21.56
CA TRP A 96 2.74 4.33 -21.38
C TRP A 96 3.40 5.71 -21.25
N GLU A 97 4.48 5.82 -20.48
CA GLU A 97 5.23 7.06 -20.28
C GLU A 97 5.89 7.53 -21.59
N GLU A 98 6.49 6.61 -22.36
CA GLU A 98 7.04 6.88 -23.70
C GLU A 98 5.95 7.33 -24.69
N GLU A 99 4.75 6.75 -24.63
CA GLU A 99 3.60 7.16 -25.45
C GLU A 99 3.09 8.57 -25.10
N GLN A 100 3.03 8.92 -23.81
CA GLN A 100 2.62 10.27 -23.39
C GLN A 100 3.67 11.30 -23.81
N ILE A 101 4.96 11.02 -23.62
CA ILE A 101 6.04 11.92 -24.04
C ILE A 101 6.00 12.17 -25.56
N LYS A 102 5.76 11.12 -26.36
CA LYS A 102 5.54 11.26 -27.81
C LYS A 102 4.36 12.16 -28.15
N LYS A 103 3.23 12.01 -27.45
CA LYS A 103 2.05 12.86 -27.67
C LYS A 103 2.34 14.34 -27.41
N TYR A 104 3.13 14.68 -26.39
CA TYR A 104 3.47 16.09 -26.13
C TYR A 104 4.49 16.62 -27.16
N LEU A 105 5.44 15.80 -27.61
CA LEU A 105 6.41 16.18 -28.65
C LEU A 105 5.82 16.30 -30.06
N GLU A 106 4.74 15.58 -30.38
CA GLU A 106 4.04 15.69 -31.67
C GLU A 106 2.99 16.82 -31.71
N ASN A 107 2.62 17.35 -30.54
CA ASN A 107 1.68 18.47 -30.42
C ASN A 107 2.37 19.84 -30.23
N ASP A 108 3.70 19.88 -30.31
CA ASP A 108 4.56 21.07 -30.40
C ASP A 108 5.24 21.12 -31.78
#